data_AF-A0A0G2DSJ8-F1
#
_entry.id   AF-A0A0G2DSJ8-F1
#
_cell.length_a   1.000
_cell.length_b   1.000
_cell.length_c   1.000
_cell.angle_alpha   90.00
_cell.angle_beta   90.00
_cell.angle_gamma   90.00
#
_symmetry.space_group_name_H-M   'P 1'
#
loop_
_entity.id
_entity.type
_entity.pdbx_description
1 polymer ?
#
loop_
_entity_poly.entity_id
_entity_poly.type
_entity_poly.pdbx_seq_one_letter_code
_entity_poly.pdbx_strand_id
1 'polypeptide(L)'
;MGGTPAAQPPNVKFEVDDLEAQWNHTEPFDLIFCRYLDGAISDWPALVSNMFASTKPGGWVELQGYDAQFRSDDGTLKSDSYLNRYFTTIEKGITKMGKVLSTGPLFEGLLKDKGFTNIHVHTYKLPIGTWPKDKKMKEAGTINTLQYLDGMEAFSYRLLTSVLDWTLEEVQVFNAKVAEEIKSNKIHAYYTLYIVYGQKPKDD
;
A
#
# COMPACT_ATOMS: atom_id res chain seq x y z
N MET A 1 21.80 -23.85 8.95
CA MET A 1 20.84 -24.80 9.55
C MET A 1 19.47 -24.43 9.03
N GLY A 2 18.93 -25.23 8.09
CA GLY A 2 17.58 -25.04 7.57
C GLY A 2 16.57 -25.44 8.63
N GLY A 3 15.85 -24.46 9.18
CA GLY A 3 14.74 -24.73 10.09
C GLY A 3 13.63 -25.43 9.33
N THR A 4 13.18 -26.57 9.83
CA THR A 4 11.97 -27.26 9.39
C THR A 4 10.81 -26.26 9.37
N PRO A 5 9.95 -26.21 8.33
CA PRO A 5 8.77 -25.38 8.36
C PRO A 5 7.94 -25.72 9.60
N ALA A 6 7.60 -24.71 10.40
CA ALA A 6 6.70 -24.93 11.53
C ALA A 6 5.39 -25.54 11.00
N ALA A 7 4.88 -26.60 11.64
CA ALA A 7 3.62 -27.21 11.25
C ALA A 7 2.52 -26.13 11.27
N GLN A 8 1.82 -25.98 10.15
CA GLN A 8 0.79 -24.96 9.98
C GLN A 8 -0.37 -25.21 10.95
N PRO A 9 -0.98 -24.15 11.55
CA PRO A 9 -2.20 -24.32 12.33
C PRO A 9 -3.31 -24.95 11.48
N PRO A 10 -4.14 -25.86 12.06
CA PRO A 10 -5.14 -26.61 11.29
C PRO A 10 -6.25 -25.74 10.67
N ASN A 11 -6.38 -24.49 11.12
CA ASN A 11 -7.37 -23.51 10.67
C ASN A 11 -6.81 -22.49 9.65
N VAL A 12 -5.60 -22.70 9.13
CA VAL A 12 -5.00 -21.84 8.10
C VAL A 12 -4.80 -22.68 6.85
N LYS A 13 -5.06 -22.10 5.68
CA LYS A 13 -4.70 -22.64 4.36
C LYS A 13 -3.99 -21.54 3.60
N PHE A 14 -2.92 -21.90 2.88
CA PHE A 14 -2.21 -20.99 1.99
C PHE A 14 -2.50 -21.41 0.56
N GLU A 15 -2.86 -20.44 -0.27
CA GLU A 15 -3.18 -20.64 -1.68
C GLU A 15 -2.30 -19.70 -2.51
N VAL A 16 -1.76 -20.20 -3.62
CA VAL A 16 -1.04 -19.39 -4.60
C VAL A 16 -1.98 -19.19 -5.77
N ASP A 17 -2.44 -17.96 -5.95
CA ASP A 17 -3.42 -17.63 -7.00
C ASP A 17 -3.21 -16.18 -7.50
N ASP A 18 -3.84 -15.87 -8.63
CA ASP A 18 -3.91 -14.52 -9.19
C ASP A 18 -5.16 -13.81 -8.68
N LEU A 19 -4.97 -12.73 -7.91
CA LEU A 19 -6.07 -11.95 -7.35
C LEU A 19 -6.92 -11.25 -8.42
N GLU A 20 -6.36 -10.97 -9.60
CA GLU A 20 -7.08 -10.32 -10.71
C GLU A 20 -7.92 -11.31 -11.53
N ALA A 21 -7.73 -12.62 -11.34
CA ALA A 21 -8.55 -13.64 -11.96
C ALA A 21 -9.94 -13.75 -11.27
N GLN A 22 -10.87 -14.47 -11.91
CA GLN A 22 -12.15 -14.77 -11.28
C GLN A 22 -11.96 -15.73 -10.09
N TRP A 23 -12.52 -15.37 -8.94
CA TRP A 23 -12.42 -16.18 -7.73
C TRP A 23 -13.42 -17.34 -7.76
N ASN A 24 -12.93 -18.58 -7.66
CA ASN A 24 -13.73 -19.80 -7.77
C ASN A 24 -13.94 -20.50 -6.41
N HIS A 25 -13.96 -19.73 -5.31
CA HIS A 25 -14.20 -20.29 -3.98
C HIS A 25 -15.62 -20.86 -3.88
N THR A 26 -15.74 -22.07 -3.33
CA THR A 26 -17.03 -22.78 -3.22
C THR A 26 -17.94 -22.16 -2.18
N GLU A 27 -17.37 -21.55 -1.14
CA GLU A 27 -18.09 -20.95 -0.03
C GLU A 27 -17.73 -19.46 0.09
N PRO A 28 -18.70 -18.57 0.31
CA PRO A 28 -18.43 -17.16 0.53
C PRO A 28 -17.78 -16.91 1.91
N PHE A 29 -17.07 -15.80 2.04
CA PHE A 29 -16.34 -15.41 3.25
C PHE A 29 -17.17 -14.47 4.13
N ASP A 30 -16.97 -14.58 5.45
CA ASP A 30 -17.51 -13.63 6.43
C ASP A 30 -16.73 -12.30 6.45
N LEU A 31 -15.43 -12.38 6.16
CA LEU A 31 -14.51 -11.24 6.05
C LEU A 31 -13.51 -11.48 4.92
N ILE A 32 -13.32 -10.49 4.06
CA ILE A 32 -12.21 -10.42 3.11
C ILE A 32 -11.32 -9.25 3.50
N PHE A 33 -10.04 -9.52 3.72
CA PHE A 33 -9.06 -8.50 4.12
C PHE A 33 -7.96 -8.39 3.06
N CYS A 34 -7.73 -7.19 2.57
CA CYS A 34 -6.70 -6.89 1.58
C CYS A 34 -5.89 -5.67 2.03
N ARG A 35 -4.56 -5.80 2.01
CA ARG A 35 -3.64 -4.77 2.52
C ARG A 35 -2.39 -4.65 1.65
N TYR A 36 -2.02 -3.41 1.33
CA TYR A 36 -0.76 -3.03 0.71
C TYR A 36 -0.52 -3.64 -0.68
N LEU A 37 -1.56 -3.60 -1.52
CA LEU A 37 -1.47 -3.95 -2.95
C LEU A 37 -1.35 -2.73 -3.87
N ASP A 38 -0.96 -1.58 -3.31
CA ASP A 38 -0.64 -0.36 -4.02
C ASP A 38 0.36 -0.63 -5.18
N GLY A 39 0.01 -0.23 -6.40
CA GLY A 39 0.82 -0.48 -7.60
C GLY A 39 0.85 -1.93 -8.10
N ALA A 40 0.16 -2.87 -7.43
CA ALA A 40 0.13 -4.28 -7.82
C ALA A 40 -1.07 -4.65 -8.71
N ILE A 41 -2.22 -4.05 -8.46
CA ILE A 41 -3.49 -4.35 -9.16
C ILE A 41 -3.70 -3.40 -10.34
N SER A 42 -4.14 -3.98 -11.46
CA SER A 42 -4.41 -3.29 -12.72
C SER A 42 -5.87 -2.83 -12.81
N ASP A 43 -6.81 -3.64 -12.30
CA ASP A 43 -8.25 -3.31 -12.28
C ASP A 43 -8.86 -3.48 -10.88
N TRP A 44 -8.82 -2.40 -10.09
CA TRP A 44 -9.43 -2.34 -8.76
C TRP A 44 -10.96 -2.52 -8.76
N PRO A 45 -11.73 -1.91 -9.68
CA PRO A 45 -13.17 -2.19 -9.82
C PRO A 45 -13.50 -3.68 -10.02
N ALA A 46 -12.72 -4.40 -10.84
CA ALA A 46 -12.89 -5.83 -11.04
C ALA A 46 -12.55 -6.62 -9.76
N LEU A 47 -11.45 -6.29 -9.09
CA LEU A 47 -11.08 -6.92 -7.81
C LEU A 47 -12.16 -6.72 -6.73
N VAL A 48 -12.67 -5.49 -6.57
CA VAL A 48 -13.76 -5.20 -5.62
C VAL A 48 -15.05 -5.93 -6.03
N SER A 49 -15.27 -6.14 -7.33
CA SER A 49 -16.37 -6.97 -7.81
C SER A 49 -16.25 -8.44 -7.38
N ASN A 50 -15.06 -9.02 -7.48
CA ASN A 50 -14.78 -10.37 -6.97
C ASN A 50 -15.02 -10.44 -5.45
N MET A 51 -14.50 -9.47 -4.70
CA MET A 51 -14.72 -9.39 -3.25
C MET A 51 -16.20 -9.35 -2.90
N PHE A 52 -17.00 -8.54 -3.59
CA PHE A 52 -18.45 -8.48 -3.35
C PHE A 52 -19.16 -9.81 -3.64
N ALA A 53 -18.81 -10.47 -4.75
CA ALA A 53 -19.38 -11.77 -5.11
C ALA A 53 -19.03 -12.86 -4.07
N SER A 54 -17.79 -12.86 -3.58
CA SER A 54 -17.28 -13.83 -2.61
C SER A 54 -17.56 -13.49 -1.15
N THR A 55 -18.20 -12.36 -0.84
CA THR A 55 -18.59 -12.01 0.55
C THR A 55 -20.02 -12.47 0.83
N LYS A 56 -20.27 -13.03 2.01
CA LYS A 56 -21.63 -13.36 2.48
C LYS A 56 -22.49 -12.09 2.60
N PRO A 57 -23.81 -12.18 2.40
CA PRO A 57 -24.73 -11.13 2.83
C PRO A 57 -24.51 -10.79 4.32
N GLY A 58 -24.33 -9.51 4.64
CA GLY A 58 -23.94 -9.06 5.98
C GLY A 58 -22.47 -9.28 6.37
N GLY A 59 -21.65 -9.88 5.51
CA GLY A 59 -20.19 -9.99 5.67
C GLY A 59 -19.46 -8.68 5.33
N TRP A 60 -18.17 -8.63 5.63
CA TRP A 60 -17.36 -7.42 5.53
C TRP A 60 -16.18 -7.55 4.57
N VAL A 61 -15.79 -6.43 3.99
CA VAL A 61 -14.51 -6.28 3.30
C VAL A 61 -13.73 -5.15 3.95
N GLU A 62 -12.42 -5.33 4.07
CA GLU A 62 -11.49 -4.30 4.54
C GLU A 62 -10.33 -4.15 3.56
N LEU A 63 -10.15 -2.93 3.07
CA LEU A 63 -9.10 -2.50 2.15
C LEU A 63 -8.16 -1.54 2.88
N GLN A 64 -6.87 -1.86 2.90
CA GLN A 64 -5.82 -0.99 3.42
C GLN A 64 -4.80 -0.65 2.34
N GLY A 65 -4.50 0.63 2.20
CA GLY A 65 -3.65 1.14 1.14
C GLY A 65 -3.26 2.58 1.41
N TYR A 66 -2.47 3.17 0.52
CA TYR A 66 -1.85 4.45 0.79
C TYR A 66 -2.38 5.54 -0.13
N ASP A 67 -2.35 6.77 0.37
CA ASP A 67 -1.92 7.89 -0.45
C ASP A 67 -0.41 8.03 -0.24
N ALA A 68 0.37 7.59 -1.22
CA ALA A 68 1.82 7.49 -1.13
C ALA A 68 2.54 8.84 -1.28
N GLN A 69 1.82 9.93 -1.54
CA GLN A 69 2.42 11.26 -1.65
C GLN A 69 2.93 11.73 -0.29
N PHE A 70 4.23 12.01 -0.22
CA PHE A 70 4.85 12.59 0.96
C PHE A 70 4.41 14.04 1.19
N ARG A 71 4.18 14.37 2.46
CA ARG A 71 3.79 15.71 2.93
C ARG A 71 4.52 16.04 4.23
N SER A 72 4.62 17.32 4.55
CA SER A 72 5.08 17.83 5.84
C SER A 72 4.20 18.98 6.28
N ASP A 73 3.81 19.01 7.55
CA ASP A 73 2.93 20.08 8.07
C ASP A 73 3.70 21.37 8.41
N ASP A 74 5.02 21.32 8.50
CA ASP A 74 5.89 22.44 8.90
C ASP A 74 6.79 22.97 7.77
N GLY A 75 6.57 22.49 6.55
CA GLY A 75 7.30 22.91 5.36
C GLY A 75 8.76 22.43 5.32
N THR A 76 9.15 21.45 6.14
CA THR A 76 10.49 20.83 6.07
C THR A 76 10.71 20.03 4.80
N LEU A 77 9.65 19.47 4.20
CA LEU A 77 9.69 18.81 2.90
C LEU A 77 9.62 19.85 1.77
N LYS A 78 10.75 20.11 1.13
CA LYS A 78 10.84 21.07 0.02
C LYS A 78 10.46 20.43 -1.31
N SER A 79 10.06 21.24 -2.28
CA SER A 79 9.64 20.77 -3.61
C SER A 79 10.77 20.10 -4.39
N ASP A 80 12.03 20.43 -4.12
CA ASP A 80 13.24 19.87 -4.73
C ASP A 80 13.82 18.65 -3.99
N SER A 81 13.21 18.23 -2.88
CA SER A 81 13.60 17.05 -2.10
C SER A 81 13.66 15.78 -2.95
N TYR A 82 14.70 14.98 -2.74
CA TYR A 82 14.83 13.66 -3.35
C TYR A 82 13.68 12.73 -2.93
N LEU A 83 13.17 12.82 -1.71
CA LEU A 83 12.01 12.07 -1.25
C LEU A 83 10.75 12.38 -2.07
N ASN A 84 10.48 13.66 -2.35
CA ASN A 84 9.38 14.06 -3.25
C ASN A 84 9.59 13.55 -4.68
N ARG A 85 10.81 13.72 -5.20
CA ARG A 85 11.17 13.20 -6.52
C ARG A 85 10.99 11.70 -6.59
N TYR A 86 11.33 10.96 -5.54
CA TYR A 86 11.17 9.51 -5.46
C TYR A 86 9.72 9.11 -5.66
N PHE A 87 8.79 9.71 -4.89
CA PHE A 87 7.36 9.48 -5.08
C PHE A 87 6.93 9.73 -6.53
N THR A 88 7.22 10.91 -7.09
CA THR A 88 6.78 11.27 -8.46
C THR A 88 7.36 10.34 -9.52
N THR A 89 8.59 9.87 -9.34
CA THR A 89 9.28 8.97 -10.27
C THR A 89 8.67 7.56 -10.22
N ILE A 90 8.38 7.04 -9.03
CA ILE A 90 7.70 5.75 -8.86
C ILE A 90 6.26 5.82 -9.39
N GLU A 91 5.50 6.88 -9.06
CA GLU A 91 4.13 7.10 -9.55
C GLU A 91 4.08 7.12 -11.09
N LYS A 92 5.02 7.82 -11.73
CA LYS A 92 5.15 7.83 -13.19
C LYS A 92 5.38 6.43 -13.76
N GLY A 93 6.27 5.64 -13.16
CA GLY A 93 6.54 4.28 -13.57
C GLY A 93 5.30 3.38 -13.46
N ILE A 94 4.64 3.39 -12.30
CA ILE A 94 3.44 2.60 -12.01
C ILE A 94 2.29 2.99 -12.95
N THR A 95 2.10 4.28 -13.20
CA THR A 95 1.08 4.78 -14.14
C THR A 95 1.37 4.33 -15.57
N LYS A 96 2.64 4.31 -16.01
CA LYS A 96 3.02 3.80 -17.35
C LYS A 96 2.74 2.30 -17.50
N MET A 97 2.70 1.55 -16.40
CA MET A 97 2.26 0.15 -16.37
C MET A 97 0.73 -0.01 -16.33
N GLY A 98 -0.04 1.08 -16.34
CA GLY A 98 -1.50 1.06 -16.25
C GLY A 98 -2.02 0.76 -14.84
N LYS A 99 -1.21 0.96 -13.79
CA LYS A 99 -1.56 0.67 -12.40
C LYS A 99 -1.64 1.95 -11.57
N VAL A 100 -2.19 1.83 -10.36
CA VAL A 100 -2.37 2.96 -9.43
C VAL A 100 -1.50 2.79 -8.19
N LEU A 101 -0.66 3.79 -7.89
CA LEU A 101 0.18 3.78 -6.69
C LEU A 101 -0.59 4.22 -5.43
N SER A 102 -1.38 5.29 -5.50
CA SER A 102 -2.13 5.80 -4.34
C SER A 102 -3.55 5.26 -4.36
N THR A 103 -3.76 4.05 -3.86
CA THR A 103 -5.06 3.36 -3.93
C THR A 103 -6.00 3.72 -2.79
N GLY A 104 -5.47 4.11 -1.63
CA GLY A 104 -6.24 4.43 -0.43
C GLY A 104 -7.40 5.41 -0.64
N PRO A 105 -7.17 6.57 -1.28
CA PRO A 105 -8.23 7.54 -1.58
C PRO A 105 -9.36 7.02 -2.49
N LEU A 106 -9.15 5.93 -3.24
CA LEU A 106 -10.13 5.38 -4.17
C LEU A 106 -11.10 4.40 -3.49
N PHE A 107 -10.70 3.77 -2.39
CA PHE A 107 -11.42 2.64 -1.82
C PHE A 107 -12.85 2.95 -1.40
N GLU A 108 -13.11 4.11 -0.79
CA GLU A 108 -14.47 4.46 -0.38
C GLU A 108 -15.42 4.51 -1.58
N GLY A 109 -14.98 5.14 -2.69
CA GLY A 109 -15.74 5.21 -3.93
C GLY A 109 -15.97 3.83 -4.53
N LEU A 110 -14.91 3.03 -4.64
CA LEU A 110 -14.99 1.67 -5.19
C LEU A 110 -15.97 0.78 -4.42
N LEU A 111 -15.97 0.85 -3.08
CA LEU A 111 -16.92 0.09 -2.26
C LEU A 111 -18.35 0.59 -2.44
N LYS A 112 -18.59 1.91 -2.47
CA LYS A 112 -19.91 2.50 -2.72
C LYS A 112 -20.46 2.09 -4.08
N ASP A 113 -19.65 2.24 -5.13
CA ASP A 113 -20.04 1.95 -6.50
C ASP A 113 -20.42 0.49 -6.69
N LYS A 114 -19.77 -0.43 -5.96
CA LYS A 114 -20.11 -1.85 -6.01
C LYS A 114 -21.38 -2.22 -5.22
N GLY A 115 -21.84 -1.36 -4.32
CA GLY A 115 -23.04 -1.59 -3.50
C GLY A 115 -22.75 -2.09 -2.08
N PHE A 116 -21.52 -1.95 -1.57
CA PHE A 116 -21.29 -2.11 -0.13
C PHE A 116 -21.99 -0.98 0.64
N THR A 117 -22.37 -1.27 1.88
CA THR A 117 -23.06 -0.37 2.82
C THR A 117 -22.27 -0.28 4.12
N ASN A 118 -22.69 0.57 5.07
CA ASN A 118 -21.99 0.77 6.35
C ASN A 118 -20.48 1.03 6.16
N ILE A 119 -20.14 1.91 5.21
CA ILE A 119 -18.75 2.16 4.83
C ILE A 119 -18.12 3.12 5.82
N HIS A 120 -16.93 2.75 6.30
CA HIS A 120 -16.12 3.54 7.20
C HIS A 120 -14.75 3.80 6.59
N VAL A 121 -14.26 5.02 6.75
CA VAL A 121 -12.94 5.46 6.28
C VAL A 121 -12.16 5.98 7.47
N HIS A 122 -11.00 5.38 7.74
CA HIS A 122 -10.05 5.85 8.74
C HIS A 122 -8.74 6.19 8.06
N THR A 123 -8.18 7.35 8.40
CA THR A 123 -6.91 7.81 7.84
C THR A 123 -5.88 8.05 8.93
N TYR A 124 -4.65 7.61 8.69
CA TYR A 124 -3.54 7.80 9.61
C TYR A 124 -2.33 8.40 8.89
N LYS A 125 -1.77 9.47 9.44
CA LYS A 125 -0.47 9.99 8.98
C LYS A 125 0.61 9.02 9.44
N LEU A 126 1.28 8.34 8.50
CA LEU A 126 2.41 7.48 8.78
C LEU A 126 3.72 8.26 8.62
N PRO A 127 4.40 8.60 9.73
CA PRO A 127 5.64 9.37 9.68
C PRO A 127 6.77 8.54 9.08
N ILE A 128 7.74 9.24 8.51
CA ILE A 128 9.05 8.68 8.15
C ILE A 128 10.08 9.38 9.04
N GLY A 129 10.76 8.60 9.87
CA GLY A 129 11.77 9.09 10.82
C GLY A 129 11.28 9.05 12.26
N THR A 130 12.12 9.57 13.14
CA THR A 130 11.91 9.57 14.61
C THR A 130 11.51 10.94 15.15
N TRP A 131 11.18 11.87 14.25
CA TRP A 131 10.79 13.23 14.58
C TRP A 131 9.48 13.38 15.38
N PRO A 132 8.48 12.47 15.33
CA PRO A 132 7.28 12.64 16.15
C PRO A 132 7.59 12.69 17.65
N LYS A 133 6.91 13.56 18.39
CA LYS A 133 7.04 13.65 19.85
C LYS A 133 6.31 12.51 20.56
N ASP A 134 5.15 12.11 20.04
CA ASP A 134 4.39 10.98 20.56
C ASP A 134 5.20 9.68 20.43
N LYS A 135 5.22 8.87 21.50
CA LYS A 135 6.04 7.67 21.57
C LYS A 135 5.62 6.62 20.55
N LYS A 136 4.31 6.39 20.38
CA LYS A 136 3.79 5.38 19.43
C LYS A 136 4.05 5.82 18.00
N MET A 137 3.86 7.10 17.69
CA MET A 137 4.14 7.64 16.35
C MET A 137 5.63 7.63 16.02
N LYS A 138 6.50 7.84 17.02
CA LYS A 138 7.94 7.69 16.85
C LYS A 138 8.34 6.24 16.57
N GLU A 139 7.78 5.29 17.30
CA GLU A 139 7.99 3.85 17.05
C GLU A 139 7.50 3.47 15.65
N ALA A 140 6.29 3.89 15.28
CA ALA A 140 5.73 3.69 13.94
C ALA A 140 6.63 4.29 12.85
N GLY A 141 7.10 5.53 13.03
CA GLY A 141 8.00 6.18 12.06
C GLY A 141 9.37 5.53 11.97
N THR A 142 9.86 4.94 13.06
CA THR A 142 11.10 4.15 13.06
C THR A 142 10.95 2.89 12.22
N ILE A 143 9.88 2.12 12.46
CA ILE A 143 9.58 0.89 11.71
C ILE A 143 9.36 1.22 10.23
N ASN A 144 8.63 2.30 9.96
CA ASN A 144 8.34 2.73 8.61
C ASN A 144 9.60 3.16 7.84
N THR A 145 10.51 3.88 8.50
CA THR A 145 11.82 4.20 7.92
C THR A 145 12.61 2.96 7.54
N LEU A 146 12.62 1.93 8.40
CA LEU A 146 13.29 0.66 8.09
C LEU A 146 12.65 0.01 6.86
N GLN A 147 11.31 -0.08 6.83
CA GLN A 147 10.58 -0.62 5.68
C GLN A 147 10.92 0.12 4.38
N TYR A 148 11.00 1.45 4.40
CA TYR A 148 11.38 2.23 3.23
C TYR A 148 12.82 1.96 2.80
N LEU A 149 13.78 2.01 3.74
CA LEU A 149 15.19 1.82 3.41
C LEU A 149 15.48 0.41 2.87
N ASP A 150 14.86 -0.61 3.46
CA ASP A 150 15.05 -2.00 3.06
C ASP A 150 14.28 -2.35 1.77
N GLY A 151 13.11 -1.73 1.55
CA GLY A 151 12.23 -2.00 0.40
C GLY A 151 12.51 -1.13 -0.83
N MET A 152 13.16 0.02 -0.68
CA MET A 152 13.32 1.02 -1.74
C MET A 152 13.93 0.45 -3.02
N GLU A 153 14.93 -0.44 -2.91
CA GLU A 153 15.55 -1.08 -4.07
C GLU A 153 14.56 -1.97 -4.82
N ALA A 154 13.77 -2.77 -4.11
CA ALA A 154 12.79 -3.68 -4.70
C ALA A 154 11.73 -2.92 -5.50
N PHE A 155 11.27 -1.76 -5.00
CA PHE A 155 10.28 -0.93 -5.69
C PHE A 155 10.85 -0.14 -6.88
N SER A 156 12.12 0.24 -6.82
CA SER A 156 12.71 1.16 -7.81
C SER A 156 13.48 0.44 -8.92
N TYR A 157 14.20 -0.64 -8.66
CA TYR A 157 15.16 -1.17 -9.63
C TYR A 157 14.47 -1.64 -10.91
N ARG A 158 13.56 -2.61 -10.83
CA ARG A 158 12.87 -3.12 -12.03
C ARG A 158 11.98 -2.05 -12.66
N LEU A 159 11.28 -1.26 -11.85
CA LEU A 159 10.40 -0.22 -12.33
C LEU A 159 11.17 0.83 -13.14
N LEU A 160 12.23 1.40 -12.58
CA LEU A 160 12.94 2.51 -13.22
C LEU A 160 13.81 2.03 -14.39
N THR A 161 14.44 0.86 -14.28
CA THR A 161 15.29 0.35 -15.37
C THR A 161 14.49 -0.18 -16.56
N SER A 162 13.39 -0.90 -16.32
CA SER A 162 12.64 -1.57 -17.39
C SER A 162 11.49 -0.73 -17.95
N VAL A 163 10.97 0.22 -17.17
CA VAL A 163 9.79 1.03 -17.57
C VAL A 163 10.17 2.48 -17.89
N LEU A 164 11.16 3.05 -17.19
CA LEU A 164 11.61 4.43 -17.40
C LEU A 164 12.99 4.55 -18.05
N ASP A 165 13.59 3.43 -18.46
CA ASP A 165 14.84 3.35 -19.22
C ASP A 165 16.07 3.93 -18.48
N TRP A 166 16.06 3.93 -17.14
CA TRP A 166 17.21 4.34 -16.34
C TRP A 166 18.29 3.24 -16.34
N THR A 167 19.54 3.64 -16.25
CA THR A 167 20.63 2.72 -15.91
C THR A 167 20.55 2.31 -14.44
N LEU A 168 21.08 1.14 -14.10
CA LEU A 168 21.13 0.69 -12.71
C LEU A 168 21.93 1.66 -11.81
N GLU A 169 23.01 2.25 -12.34
CA GLU A 169 23.84 3.21 -11.63
C GLU A 169 23.06 4.49 -11.28
N GLU A 170 22.25 5.01 -12.21
CA GLU A 170 21.38 6.17 -11.95
C GLU A 170 20.38 5.87 -10.82
N VAL A 171 19.78 4.68 -10.81
CA VAL A 171 18.84 4.26 -9.76
C VAL A 171 19.54 4.15 -8.40
N GLN A 172 20.73 3.56 -8.35
CA GLN A 172 21.52 3.43 -7.13
C GLN A 172 21.89 4.80 -6.54
N VAL A 173 22.39 5.71 -7.37
CA VAL A 173 22.73 7.08 -6.95
C VAL A 173 21.48 7.82 -6.47
N PHE A 174 20.36 7.66 -7.16
CA PHE A 174 19.09 8.28 -6.78
C PHE A 174 18.60 7.78 -5.42
N ASN A 175 18.53 6.46 -5.23
CA ASN A 175 18.13 5.83 -3.98
C ASN A 175 19.05 6.23 -2.82
N ALA A 176 20.36 6.33 -3.04
CA ALA A 176 21.30 6.75 -1.99
C ALA A 176 20.97 8.16 -1.47
N LYS A 177 20.61 9.10 -2.36
CA LYS A 177 20.24 10.46 -1.98
C LYS A 177 18.90 10.52 -1.25
N VAL A 178 17.92 9.69 -1.65
CA VAL A 178 16.65 9.54 -0.92
C VAL A 178 16.89 9.00 0.49
N ALA A 179 17.72 7.96 0.61
CA ALA A 179 18.08 7.38 1.89
C ALA A 179 18.80 8.38 2.81
N GLU A 180 19.67 9.23 2.26
CA GLU A 180 20.34 10.30 3.01
C GLU A 180 19.32 11.29 3.60
N GLU A 181 18.34 11.74 2.81
CA GLU A 181 17.27 12.61 3.27
C GLU A 181 16.45 11.98 4.40
N ILE A 182 16.04 10.71 4.24
CA ILE A 182 15.31 9.94 5.26
C ILE A 182 16.14 9.84 6.54
N LYS A 183 17.41 9.43 6.44
CA LYS A 183 18.31 9.24 7.58
C LYS A 183 18.67 10.55 8.29
N SER A 184 18.61 11.69 7.59
CA SER A 184 18.88 13.00 8.18
C SER A 184 17.91 13.34 9.33
N ASN A 185 16.69 12.78 9.28
CA ASN A 185 15.59 13.08 10.21
C ASN A 185 15.26 14.59 10.34
N LYS A 186 15.70 15.40 9.37
CA LYS A 186 15.42 16.85 9.29
C LYS A 186 14.14 17.16 8.54
N ILE A 187 13.64 16.19 7.78
CA ILE A 187 12.40 16.28 7.02
C ILE A 187 11.32 15.56 7.83
N HIS A 188 10.31 16.30 8.28
CA HIS A 188 9.18 15.75 9.03
C HIS A 188 8.11 15.22 8.08
N ALA A 189 8.53 14.31 7.19
CA ALA A 189 7.69 13.73 6.17
C ALA A 189 6.74 12.68 6.76
N TYR A 190 5.54 12.61 6.19
CA TYR A 190 4.60 11.53 6.34
C TYR A 190 3.87 11.28 5.02
N TYR A 191 3.24 10.13 4.90
CA TYR A 191 2.21 9.85 3.89
C TYR A 191 0.97 9.31 4.62
N THR A 192 -0.13 9.08 3.90
CA THR A 192 -1.41 8.75 4.56
C THR A 192 -1.80 7.30 4.31
N LEU A 193 -1.98 6.53 5.38
CA LEU A 193 -2.62 5.22 5.35
C LEU A 193 -4.15 5.40 5.38
N TYR A 194 -4.83 4.69 4.50
CA TYR A 194 -6.27 4.54 4.50
C TYR A 194 -6.62 3.12 4.96
N ILE A 195 -7.56 3.02 5.90
CA ILE A 195 -8.24 1.79 6.28
C ILE A 195 -9.71 2.00 5.98
N VAL A 196 -10.20 1.31 4.96
CA VAL A 196 -11.58 1.44 4.48
C VAL A 196 -12.26 0.09 4.56
N TYR A 197 -13.39 0.01 5.25
CA TYR A 197 -14.17 -1.22 5.31
C TYR A 197 -15.65 -0.96 5.08
N GLY A 198 -16.32 -1.95 4.50
CA GLY A 198 -17.73 -1.88 4.15
C GLY A 198 -18.40 -3.25 4.27
N GLN A 199 -19.70 -3.24 4.48
CA GLN A 199 -20.53 -4.42 4.68
C GLN A 199 -21.35 -4.71 3.44
N LYS A 200 -21.36 -5.96 2.98
CA LYS A 200 -22.30 -6.39 1.95
C LYS A 200 -23.72 -6.32 2.54
N PRO A 201 -24.72 -5.77 1.82
CA PRO A 201 -26.11 -5.79 2.28
C PRO A 201 -26.55 -7.21 2.68
N LYS A 202 -27.46 -7.29 3.65
CA LYS A 202 -28.13 -8.56 3.95
C LYS A 202 -29.11 -8.88 2.82
N ASP A 203 -29.35 -10.15 2.60
CA ASP A 203 -30.50 -10.57 1.80
C ASP A 203 -31.77 -10.18 2.59
N ASP A 204 -32.77 -9.66 1.89
CA ASP A 204 -34.09 -9.35 2.47
C ASP A 204 -34.83 -10.61 2.95
#